data_AF-A0A957THN6-F1
#
_entry.id   AF-A0A957THN6-F1
#
_cell.length_a   1.000
_cell.length_b   1.000
_cell.length_c   1.000
_cell.angle_alpha   90.00
_cell.angle_beta   90.00
_cell.angle_gamma   90.00
#
_symmetry.space_group_name_H-M   'P 1'
#
loop_
_entity.id
_entity.type
_entity.pdbx_description
1 polymer ?
#
loop_
_entity_poly.entity_id
_entity_poly.type
_entity_poly.pdbx_seq_one_letter_code
_entity_poly.pdbx_strand_id
1 'polypeptide(L)'
;MTIESQATSPETHRYRYIIGIDLGTTNSALAYVDLVEQSAAPPDRPPAIHIFDVPQLTAPGTMGTRPVLPSFLYLPGEYDLPAGSTDLPWTDKHTYLVGEGAREQGAKVPGRLVASAKSWLAHGAVDRTAPILPWGAPEEVQKVSPVEASKHYLQHLREAWNATIAAAPASTSSASAVDE
;
A
#
# COMPACT_ATOMS: atom_id res chain seq x y z
N MET A 1 -38.56 -17.56 -36.66
CA MET A 1 -37.67 -16.38 -36.61
C MET A 1 -36.67 -16.67 -35.51
N THR A 2 -35.55 -17.28 -35.87
CA THR A 2 -34.53 -17.75 -34.94
C THR A 2 -33.62 -16.57 -34.59
N ILE A 3 -33.61 -16.14 -33.34
CA ILE A 3 -32.63 -15.14 -32.87
C ILE A 3 -31.35 -15.91 -32.57
N GLU A 4 -30.35 -15.74 -33.43
CA GLU A 4 -29.00 -16.22 -33.17
C GLU A 4 -28.44 -15.46 -31.96
N SER A 5 -28.07 -16.20 -30.91
CA SER A 5 -27.30 -15.65 -29.80
C SER A 5 -25.90 -15.34 -30.31
N GLN A 6 -25.56 -14.06 -30.48
CA GLN A 6 -24.18 -13.68 -30.66
C GLN A 6 -23.41 -14.00 -29.37
N ALA A 7 -22.52 -14.98 -29.45
CA ALA A 7 -21.52 -15.21 -28.43
C ALA A 7 -20.65 -13.96 -28.34
N THR A 8 -20.78 -13.23 -27.23
CA THR A 8 -19.87 -12.12 -26.90
C THR A 8 -18.48 -12.71 -26.71
N SER A 9 -17.56 -12.34 -27.61
CA SER A 9 -16.13 -12.63 -27.47
C SER A 9 -15.64 -12.20 -26.09
N PRO A 10 -14.80 -12.99 -25.40
CA PRO A 10 -14.28 -12.59 -24.09
C PRO A 10 -13.53 -11.26 -24.23
N GLU A 11 -13.90 -10.25 -23.45
CA GLU A 11 -13.20 -8.97 -23.45
C GLU A 11 -11.74 -9.20 -23.02
N THR A 12 -10.81 -9.01 -23.95
CA THR A 12 -9.39 -9.09 -23.67
C THR A 12 -8.98 -7.83 -22.92
N HIS A 13 -8.97 -7.91 -21.59
CA HIS A 13 -8.52 -6.82 -20.75
C HIS A 13 -7.00 -6.65 -20.86
N ARG A 14 -6.53 -5.45 -21.24
CA ARG A 14 -5.10 -5.11 -21.31
C ARG A 14 -4.39 -5.22 -19.96
N TYR A 15 -5.14 -5.11 -18.86
CA TYR A 15 -4.66 -5.23 -17.49
C TYR A 15 -5.53 -6.23 -16.74
N ARG A 16 -4.93 -7.03 -15.85
CA ARG A 16 -5.69 -7.98 -15.01
C ARG A 16 -6.42 -7.31 -13.86
N TYR A 17 -5.80 -6.29 -13.25
CA TYR A 17 -6.34 -5.66 -12.04
C TYR A 17 -6.62 -4.18 -12.27
N ILE A 18 -7.73 -3.69 -11.72
CA ILE A 18 -7.95 -2.26 -11.48
C ILE A 18 -7.71 -2.01 -10.00
N ILE A 19 -6.79 -1.10 -9.68
CA ILE A 19 -6.40 -0.78 -8.30
C ILE A 19 -6.91 0.63 -7.96
N GLY A 20 -7.62 0.73 -6.84
CA GLY A 20 -7.98 2.00 -6.19
C GLY A 20 -7.14 2.20 -4.93
N ILE A 21 -6.56 3.39 -4.77
CA ILE A 21 -5.82 3.77 -3.57
C ILE A 21 -6.48 5.00 -2.96
N ASP A 22 -6.86 4.90 -1.69
CA ASP A 22 -7.18 6.05 -0.86
C ASP A 22 -5.92 6.48 -0.11
N LEU A 23 -5.46 7.71 -0.36
CA LEU A 23 -4.29 8.32 0.29
C LEU A 23 -4.79 9.34 1.33
N GLY A 24 -5.10 8.85 2.51
CA GLY A 24 -5.64 9.65 3.61
C GLY A 24 -4.57 10.26 4.52
N THR A 25 -5.01 11.20 5.35
CA THR A 25 -4.15 11.90 6.34
C THR A 25 -3.64 10.98 7.43
N THR A 26 -4.46 10.05 7.90
CA THR A 26 -4.12 9.13 9.00
C THR A 26 -3.88 7.71 8.53
N ASN A 27 -4.67 7.25 7.55
CA ASN A 27 -4.57 5.91 6.99
C ASN A 27 -4.67 5.99 5.47
N SER A 28 -4.02 5.06 4.80
CA SER A 28 -4.16 4.78 3.39
C SER A 28 -4.69 3.36 3.22
N ALA A 29 -5.44 3.11 2.14
CA ALA A 29 -5.98 1.80 1.82
C ALA A 29 -5.81 1.50 0.33
N LEU A 30 -5.66 0.21 0.01
CA LEU A 30 -5.65 -0.28 -1.35
C LEU A 30 -6.80 -1.27 -1.51
N ALA A 31 -7.60 -1.08 -2.55
CA ALA A 31 -8.63 -2.00 -2.98
C ALA A 31 -8.44 -2.32 -4.45
N TYR A 32 -8.96 -3.45 -4.91
CA TYR A 32 -8.82 -3.86 -6.29
C TYR A 32 -10.00 -4.70 -6.80
N VAL A 33 -10.11 -4.74 -8.12
CA VAL A 33 -10.99 -5.66 -8.87
C VAL A 33 -10.09 -6.53 -9.75
N ASP A 34 -10.28 -7.86 -9.73
CA ASP A 34 -9.69 -8.77 -10.72
C ASP A 34 -10.64 -8.87 -11.93
N LEU A 35 -10.20 -8.37 -13.08
CA LEU A 35 -10.98 -8.32 -14.31
C LEU A 35 -11.16 -9.71 -14.93
N VAL A 36 -10.28 -10.67 -14.61
CA VAL A 36 -10.46 -12.08 -15.02
C VAL A 36 -11.58 -12.71 -14.19
N GLU A 37 -11.60 -12.47 -12.89
CA GLU A 37 -12.71 -12.89 -12.02
C GLU A 37 -14.03 -12.26 -12.47
N GLN A 38 -14.02 -10.95 -12.75
CA GLN A 38 -15.20 -10.25 -13.22
C GLN A 38 -15.72 -10.78 -14.56
N SER A 39 -14.82 -11.08 -15.50
CA SER A 39 -15.21 -11.62 -16.81
C SER A 39 -15.79 -13.03 -16.72
N ALA A 40 -15.43 -13.80 -15.68
CA ALA A 40 -15.98 -15.12 -15.42
C ALA A 40 -17.32 -15.08 -14.65
N ALA A 41 -17.72 -13.91 -14.12
CA ALA A 41 -18.95 -13.74 -13.37
C ALA A 41 -20.17 -13.50 -14.30
N PRO A 42 -21.41 -13.75 -13.82
CA PRO A 42 -22.63 -13.40 -14.55
C PRO A 42 -22.68 -11.91 -14.95
N PRO A 43 -23.24 -11.55 -16.12
CA PRO A 43 -23.18 -10.17 -16.66
C PRO A 43 -23.84 -9.10 -15.78
N ASP A 44 -24.80 -9.50 -14.94
CA ASP A 44 -25.55 -8.66 -14.02
C ASP A 44 -24.91 -8.54 -12.63
N ARG A 45 -23.83 -9.31 -12.36
CA ARG A 45 -23.14 -9.27 -11.08
C ARG A 45 -22.24 -8.01 -11.01
N PRO A 46 -22.39 -7.18 -9.96
CA PRO A 46 -21.50 -6.04 -9.77
C PRO A 46 -20.05 -6.49 -9.51
N PRO A 47 -19.06 -5.65 -9.85
CA PRO A 47 -17.65 -5.93 -9.56
C PRO A 47 -17.39 -6.33 -8.11
N ALA A 48 -16.71 -7.47 -7.93
CA ALA A 48 -16.20 -7.87 -6.63
C ALA A 48 -15.03 -6.96 -6.23
N ILE A 49 -15.24 -6.14 -5.20
CA ILE A 49 -14.22 -5.24 -4.65
C ILE A 49 -13.50 -5.99 -3.53
N HIS A 50 -12.20 -6.21 -3.73
CA HIS A 50 -11.33 -6.83 -2.75
C HIS A 50 -10.54 -5.77 -1.99
N ILE A 51 -10.52 -5.88 -0.65
CA ILE A 51 -9.63 -5.07 0.19
C ILE A 51 -8.29 -5.77 0.26
N PHE A 52 -7.21 -5.04 0.02
CA PHE A 52 -5.86 -5.59 0.10
C PHE A 52 -5.34 -5.48 1.53
N ASP A 53 -5.11 -6.64 2.16
CA ASP A 53 -4.44 -6.74 3.45
C ASP A 53 -2.95 -6.44 3.28
N VAL A 54 -2.54 -5.21 3.63
CA VAL A 54 -1.21 -4.67 3.41
C VAL A 54 -0.21 -5.31 4.39
N PRO A 55 0.77 -6.10 3.91
CA PRO A 55 1.90 -6.51 4.72
C PRO A 55 2.76 -5.30 5.10
N GLN A 56 3.10 -5.21 6.38
CA GLN A 56 3.86 -4.11 6.95
C GLN A 56 4.52 -4.57 8.25
N LEU A 57 5.53 -3.83 8.70
CA LEU A 57 6.08 -4.04 10.04
C LEU A 57 5.04 -3.54 11.06
N THR A 58 4.66 -4.38 12.01
CA THR A 58 3.76 -4.02 13.12
C THR A 58 4.52 -3.75 14.43
N ALA A 59 5.77 -4.20 14.48
CA ALA A 59 6.77 -3.87 15.49
C ALA A 59 8.16 -4.00 14.82
N PRO A 60 9.26 -3.52 15.44
CA PRO A 60 10.61 -3.67 14.89
C PRO A 60 10.91 -5.13 14.50
N GLY A 61 11.26 -5.37 13.24
CA GLY A 61 11.54 -6.71 12.70
C GLY A 61 10.34 -7.68 12.66
N THR A 62 9.12 -7.24 12.99
CA THR A 62 7.93 -8.11 13.04
C THR A 62 6.97 -7.75 11.92
N MET A 63 6.76 -8.68 10.99
CA MET A 63 5.78 -8.55 9.91
C MET A 63 4.37 -8.92 10.36
N GLY A 64 3.39 -8.21 9.83
CA GLY A 64 1.97 -8.55 9.91
C GLY A 64 1.19 -7.92 8.77
N THR A 65 -0.06 -8.33 8.58
CA THR A 65 -0.96 -7.72 7.60
C THR A 65 -2.04 -6.89 8.30
N ARG A 66 -2.48 -5.81 7.65
CA ARG A 66 -3.59 -4.96 8.11
C ARG A 66 -4.43 -4.52 6.92
N PRO A 67 -5.75 -4.31 7.09
CA PRO A 67 -6.62 -3.85 6.01
C PRO A 67 -6.32 -2.39 5.57
N VAL A 68 -5.52 -1.66 6.35
CA VAL A 68 -5.07 -0.29 6.07
C VAL A 68 -3.59 -0.13 6.41
N LEU A 69 -2.95 0.83 5.76
CA LEU A 69 -1.60 1.28 6.05
C LEU A 69 -1.69 2.63 6.78
N PRO A 70 -1.28 2.73 8.06
CA PRO A 70 -1.17 4.03 8.71
C PRO A 70 -0.26 4.98 7.91
N SER A 71 -0.73 6.20 7.63
CA SER A 71 -0.04 7.22 6.83
C SER A 71 1.04 7.94 7.65
N PHE A 72 1.95 7.17 8.24
CA PHE A 72 3.04 7.63 9.08
C PHE A 72 4.37 7.17 8.48
N LEU A 73 5.36 8.06 8.52
CA LEU A 73 6.74 7.79 8.16
C LEU A 73 7.61 8.09 9.37
N TYR A 74 8.43 7.14 9.79
CA TYR A 74 9.37 7.34 10.89
C TYR A 74 10.79 7.38 10.32
N LEU A 75 11.57 8.37 10.76
CA LEU A 75 12.94 8.65 10.31
C LEU A 75 13.93 8.31 11.44
N PRO A 76 14.42 7.06 11.50
CA PRO A 76 15.27 6.58 12.60
C PRO A 76 16.57 7.37 12.69
N GLY A 77 16.98 7.65 13.91
CA GLY A 77 18.37 7.95 14.26
C GLY A 77 19.19 6.66 14.38
N GLU A 78 20.51 6.82 14.53
CA GLU A 78 21.48 5.72 14.61
C GLU A 78 21.15 4.69 15.70
N TYR A 79 20.58 5.14 16.83
CA TYR A 79 20.34 4.31 18.02
C TYR A 79 18.85 4.03 18.30
N ASP A 80 17.95 4.46 17.41
CA ASP A 80 16.51 4.37 17.66
C ASP A 80 15.98 2.94 17.50
N LEU A 81 16.61 2.15 16.65
CA LEU A 81 16.15 0.84 16.20
C LEU A 81 17.32 -0.14 16.05
N PRO A 82 17.15 -1.43 16.39
CA PRO A 82 18.14 -2.46 16.10
C PRO A 82 18.44 -2.55 14.59
N ALA A 83 19.66 -2.93 14.24
CA ALA A 83 20.05 -3.18 12.85
C ALA A 83 19.13 -4.22 12.18
N GLY A 84 18.72 -3.95 10.94
CA GLY A 84 17.82 -4.80 10.16
C GLY A 84 16.35 -4.80 10.59
N SER A 85 15.99 -4.05 11.65
CA SER A 85 14.60 -4.03 12.13
C SER A 85 13.63 -3.20 11.26
N THR A 86 14.17 -2.53 10.23
CA THR A 86 13.44 -1.81 9.19
C THR A 86 13.32 -2.60 7.88
N ASP A 87 13.90 -3.81 7.82
CA ASP A 87 13.94 -4.61 6.60
C ASP A 87 12.55 -5.16 6.26
N LEU A 88 12.27 -5.23 4.97
CA LEU A 88 11.05 -5.82 4.42
C LEU A 88 11.41 -6.96 3.47
N PRO A 89 10.56 -7.98 3.29
CA PRO A 89 10.87 -9.12 2.41
C PRO A 89 11.17 -8.77 0.94
N TRP A 90 10.80 -7.56 0.51
CA TRP A 90 11.01 -7.05 -0.85
C TRP A 90 12.13 -6.00 -0.94
N THR A 91 12.80 -5.67 0.17
CA THR A 91 13.87 -4.66 0.22
C THR A 91 14.63 -4.68 1.54
N ASP A 92 15.94 -4.89 1.45
CA ASP A 92 16.83 -5.05 2.61
C ASP A 92 17.51 -3.73 3.03
N LYS A 93 17.02 -2.58 2.55
CA LYS A 93 17.72 -1.29 2.68
C LYS A 93 16.83 -0.09 2.96
N HIS A 94 15.73 -0.27 3.69
CA HIS A 94 14.98 0.89 4.15
C HIS A 94 15.68 1.57 5.31
N THR A 95 15.96 2.86 5.15
CA THR A 95 16.44 3.76 6.19
C THR A 95 15.28 4.43 6.93
N TYR A 96 14.06 3.91 6.81
CA TYR A 96 12.84 4.48 7.37
C TYR A 96 11.77 3.40 7.60
N LEU A 97 10.73 3.72 8.38
CA LEU A 97 9.55 2.87 8.53
C LEU A 97 8.32 3.56 7.95
N VAL A 98 7.40 2.78 7.38
CA VAL A 98 6.05 3.23 6.97
C VAL A 98 5.01 2.35 7.66
N GLY A 99 3.84 2.90 7.95
CA GLY A 99 2.71 2.12 8.47
C GLY A 99 2.69 1.99 9.98
N GLU A 100 2.21 0.83 10.45
CA GLU A 100 2.02 0.55 11.87
C GLU A 100 3.32 0.65 12.68
N GLY A 101 4.42 0.09 12.18
CA GLY A 101 5.73 0.17 12.83
C GLY A 101 6.22 1.61 12.96
N ALA A 102 5.95 2.46 11.96
CA ALA A 102 6.26 3.89 12.04
C ALA A 102 5.40 4.60 13.10
N ARG A 103 4.11 4.27 13.15
CA ARG A 103 3.17 4.82 14.15
C ARG A 103 3.59 4.45 15.57
N GLU A 104 3.91 3.17 15.81
CA GLU A 104 4.32 2.65 17.12
C GLU A 104 5.67 3.21 17.58
N GLN A 105 6.67 3.25 16.69
CA GLN A 105 7.97 3.81 17.03
C GLN A 105 7.91 5.34 17.19
N GLY A 106 7.13 6.02 16.34
CA GLY A 106 6.90 7.45 16.43
C GLY A 106 6.18 7.88 17.70
N ALA A 107 5.34 7.03 18.28
CA ALA A 107 4.75 7.28 19.60
C ALA A 107 5.81 7.34 20.72
N LYS A 108 6.92 6.61 20.57
CA LYS A 108 8.04 6.62 21.53
C LYS A 108 9.00 7.78 21.29
N VAL A 109 9.22 8.15 20.03
CA VAL A 109 10.13 9.24 19.64
C VAL A 109 9.43 10.21 18.66
N PRO A 110 8.52 11.08 19.15
CA PRO A 110 7.66 11.90 18.29
C PRO A 110 8.40 12.88 17.38
N GLY A 111 9.57 13.38 17.80
CA GLY A 111 10.39 14.32 17.02
C GLY A 111 10.89 13.77 15.68
N ARG A 112 10.75 12.46 15.44
CA ARG A 112 11.15 11.76 14.22
C ARG A 112 9.98 11.23 13.39
N LEU A 113 8.75 11.44 13.85
CA LEU A 113 7.54 10.95 13.20
C LEU A 113 6.97 12.00 12.24
N VAL A 114 6.93 11.67 10.96
CA VAL A 114 6.14 12.39 9.98
C VAL A 114 4.69 11.90 10.05
N ALA A 115 3.79 12.82 10.36
CA ALA A 115 2.35 12.61 10.35
C ALA A 115 1.67 13.65 9.45
N SER A 116 0.42 13.38 9.04
CA SER A 116 -0.43 14.32 8.30
C SER A 116 0.18 14.86 6.99
N ALA A 117 1.06 14.10 6.34
CA ALA A 117 1.71 14.52 5.08
C ALA A 117 0.69 14.90 3.99
N LYS A 118 -0.44 14.18 3.91
CA LYS A 118 -1.54 14.50 2.98
C LYS A 118 -2.17 15.88 3.22
N SER A 119 -2.27 16.32 4.48
CA SER A 119 -2.77 17.65 4.80
C SER A 119 -1.79 18.73 4.38
N TRP A 120 -0.49 18.52 4.62
CA TRP A 120 0.56 19.44 4.16
C TRP A 120 0.65 19.51 2.64
N LEU A 121 0.41 18.41 1.92
CA LEU A 121 0.30 18.40 0.46
C LEU A 121 -0.81 19.33 -0.08
N ALA A 122 -1.88 19.50 0.68
CA ALA A 122 -3.05 20.30 0.31
C ALA A 122 -3.03 21.71 0.91
N HIS A 123 -2.01 22.05 1.71
CA HIS A 123 -1.91 23.33 2.39
C HIS A 123 -1.29 24.38 1.46
N GLY A 124 -2.11 25.32 0.95
CA GLY A 124 -1.69 26.26 -0.11
C GLY A 124 -0.59 27.25 0.27
N ALA A 125 -0.34 27.48 1.57
CA ALA A 125 0.67 28.45 2.03
C ALA A 125 2.05 27.85 2.32
N VAL A 126 2.30 26.58 1.95
CA VAL A 126 3.63 25.96 2.12
C VAL A 126 4.19 25.46 0.80
N ASP A 127 5.52 25.46 0.70
CA ASP A 127 6.21 24.69 -0.32
C ASP A 127 6.16 23.20 0.05
N ARG A 128 5.25 22.46 -0.59
CA ARG A 128 5.06 21.01 -0.40
C ARG A 128 6.24 20.15 -0.88
N THR A 129 7.23 20.75 -1.56
CA THR A 129 8.44 20.07 -2.01
C THR A 129 9.65 20.34 -1.12
N ALA A 130 9.55 21.33 -0.21
CA ALA A 130 10.60 21.62 0.76
C ALA A 130 10.62 20.59 1.91
N PRO A 131 11.80 20.29 2.50
CA PRO A 131 11.96 19.34 3.60
C PRO A 131 11.47 19.94 4.93
N ILE A 132 10.16 20.01 5.12
CA ILE A 132 9.52 20.64 6.27
C ILE A 132 9.02 19.66 7.34
N LEU A 133 9.04 18.35 7.06
CA LEU A 133 8.52 17.30 7.97
C LEU A 133 9.63 16.38 8.49
N PRO A 134 9.63 15.96 9.77
CA PRO A 134 8.65 16.32 10.79
C PRO A 134 8.72 17.79 11.17
N TRP A 135 7.57 18.39 11.39
CA TRP A 135 7.50 19.80 11.78
C TRP A 135 8.11 19.98 13.17
N GLY A 136 8.98 20.98 13.32
CA GLY A 136 9.68 21.20 14.59
C GLY A 136 10.65 20.08 14.98
N ALA A 137 11.05 19.19 14.04
CA ALA A 137 12.06 18.19 14.34
C ALA A 137 13.39 18.84 14.73
N PRO A 138 14.17 18.20 15.63
CA PRO A 138 15.55 18.58 15.95
C PRO A 138 16.44 18.72 14.70
N GLU A 139 17.55 19.46 14.81
CA GLU A 139 18.45 19.73 13.67
C GLU A 139 19.10 18.47 13.11
N GLU A 140 19.32 17.46 13.94
CA GLU A 140 19.89 16.18 13.54
C GLU A 140 18.92 15.28 12.74
N VAL A 141 17.63 15.63 12.68
CA VAL A 141 16.65 14.87 11.91
C VAL A 141 16.65 15.37 10.47
N GLN A 142 17.07 14.51 9.55
CA GLN A 142 16.97 14.78 8.12
C GLN A 142 15.49 14.82 7.71
N LYS A 143 14.93 16.04 7.63
CA LYS A 143 13.55 16.25 7.22
C LYS A 143 13.30 15.85 5.77
N VAL A 144 12.05 15.52 5.47
CA VAL A 144 11.52 15.19 4.14
C VAL A 144 10.38 16.13 3.78
N SER A 145 10.06 16.19 2.49
CA SER A 145 8.92 16.97 2.01
C SER A 145 7.59 16.22 2.17
N PRO A 146 6.43 16.93 2.21
CA PRO A 146 5.11 16.30 2.11
C PRO A 146 4.94 15.38 0.89
N VAL A 147 5.53 15.76 -0.25
CA VAL A 147 5.56 14.93 -1.47
C VAL A 147 6.35 13.64 -1.25
N GLU A 148 7.53 13.74 -0.65
CA GLU A 148 8.39 12.59 -0.40
C GLU A 148 7.80 11.61 0.62
N ALA A 149 7.25 12.12 1.73
CA ALA A 149 6.54 11.28 2.70
C ALA A 149 5.39 10.51 2.05
N SER A 150 4.58 11.19 1.22
CA SER A 150 3.47 10.56 0.52
C SER A 150 3.91 9.55 -0.54
N LYS A 151 5.05 9.81 -1.21
CA LYS A 151 5.69 8.86 -2.11
C LYS A 151 6.06 7.58 -1.37
N HIS A 152 6.62 7.67 -0.15
CA HIS A 152 6.96 6.48 0.64
C HIS A 152 5.73 5.64 0.98
N TYR A 153 4.57 6.26 1.26
CA TYR A 153 3.31 5.53 1.50
C TYR A 153 2.85 4.76 0.26
N LEU A 154 2.82 5.44 -0.89
CA LEU A 154 2.42 4.81 -2.16
C LEU A 154 3.40 3.74 -2.61
N GLN A 155 4.69 3.97 -2.38
CA GLN A 155 5.74 3.01 -2.70
C GLN A 155 5.60 1.74 -1.86
N HIS A 156 5.33 1.87 -0.56
CA HIS A 156 5.06 0.72 0.31
C HIS A 156 3.87 -0.10 -0.20
N LEU A 157 2.74 0.55 -0.50
CA LEU A 157 1.55 -0.13 -1.03
C LEU A 157 1.85 -0.89 -2.34
N ARG A 158 2.58 -0.25 -3.26
CA ARG A 158 2.97 -0.85 -4.54
C ARG A 158 3.89 -2.06 -4.34
N GLU A 159 4.89 -1.95 -3.48
CA GLU A 159 5.85 -3.03 -3.27
C GLU A 159 5.21 -4.22 -2.55
N ALA A 160 4.40 -3.93 -1.53
CA ALA A 160 3.54 -4.92 -0.87
C ALA A 160 2.64 -5.66 -1.88
N TRP A 161 1.95 -4.93 -2.76
CA TRP A 161 1.13 -5.50 -3.82
C TRP A 161 1.95 -6.41 -4.73
N ASN A 162 3.10 -5.92 -5.19
CA ASN A 162 3.95 -6.66 -6.10
C ASN A 162 4.47 -7.96 -5.47
N ALA A 163 4.85 -7.92 -4.20
CA ALA A 163 5.37 -9.08 -3.47
C ALA A 163 4.32 -10.16 -3.19
N THR A 164 3.04 -9.79 -3.12
CA THR A 164 1.96 -10.70 -2.69
C THR A 164 1.05 -11.15 -3.82
N ILE A 165 0.57 -10.22 -4.64
CA ILE A 165 -0.40 -10.50 -5.71
C ILE A 165 0.30 -10.63 -7.06
N ALA A 166 1.22 -9.72 -7.39
CA ALA A 166 1.86 -9.75 -8.72
C ALA A 166 2.95 -10.83 -8.87
N ALA A 167 3.60 -11.21 -7.77
CA ALA A 167 4.59 -12.28 -7.74
C ALA A 167 3.96 -13.68 -7.68
N ALA A 168 2.68 -13.79 -7.32
CA ALA A 168 1.98 -15.07 -7.33
C ALA A 168 1.75 -15.51 -8.79
N PRO A 169 2.13 -16.75 -9.18
CA PRO A 169 1.76 -17.26 -10.49
C PRO A 169 0.23 -17.24 -10.60
N ALA A 170 -0.30 -16.91 -11.78
CA ALA A 170 -1.74 -16.94 -12.01
C ALA A 170 -2.27 -18.32 -11.60
N SER A 171 -2.95 -18.41 -10.47
CA SER A 171 -3.49 -19.65 -9.96
C SER A 171 -4.47 -20.18 -10.98
N THR A 172 -4.11 -21.28 -11.63
CA THR A 172 -5.02 -22.04 -12.47
C THR A 172 -6.03 -22.64 -11.50
N SER A 173 -7.28 -22.23 -11.57
CA SER A 173 -8.35 -22.91 -10.82
C SER A 173 -8.49 -24.31 -11.40
N SER A 174 -7.93 -25.30 -10.71
CA SER A 174 -8.30 -26.69 -10.96
C SER A 174 -9.71 -26.88 -10.42
N ALA A 175 -10.71 -26.80 -11.29
CA ALA A 175 -12.01 -27.37 -11.01
C ALA A 175 -11.82 -28.86 -10.78
N SER A 176 -11.98 -29.29 -9.53
CA SER A 176 -12.15 -30.68 -9.18
C SER A 176 -13.43 -31.19 -9.85
N ALA A 177 -13.27 -31.98 -10.91
CA ALA A 177 -14.31 -32.88 -11.37
C ALA A 177 -14.59 -33.86 -10.22
N VAL A 178 -15.79 -33.76 -9.65
CA VAL A 178 -16.33 -34.81 -8.79
C VAL A 178 -17.09 -35.73 -9.73
N ASP A 179 -16.52 -36.90 -9.95
CA ASP A 179 -17.17 -38.08 -10.53
C ASP A 179 -18.09 -38.67 -9.45
N GLU A 180 -19.40 -38.65 -9.68
CA GLU A 180 -20.35 -39.75 -9.38
C GLU A 180 -21.72 -39.51 -10.05
#